data_AF-A0A0K3T8Z2-F1
#
_entry.id   AF-A0A0K3T8Z2-F1
#
_cell.length_a   1.000
_cell.length_b   1.000
_cell.length_c   1.000
_cell.angle_alpha   90.00
_cell.angle_beta   90.00
_cell.angle_gamma   90.00
#
_symmetry.space_group_name_H-M   'P 1'
#
loop_
_entity.id
_entity.type
_entity.pdbx_description
1 polymer ?
#
loop_
_entity_poly.entity_id
_entity_poly.type
_entity_poly.pdbx_seq_one_letter_code
_entity_poly.pdbx_strand_id
1 'polypeptide(L)'
;MSGWDNGIDAVSAIAAIASAVATYLAWRSSEASRATSEKALQLQGKQYLYETLKACAERANSYSKGKKGADWSFHDAANIVRCLNMAMGSIINYSDTNNQDAMKGLKQFFISQLNMELFEELNYEVGPDAFFHGEELTSMTSDIYSQWLNIISFFNLMIVTDDDLADET
;
A
#
# COMPACT_ATOMS: atom_id res chain seq x y z
N MET A 1 -28.15 19.15 -4.31
CA MET A 1 -26.77 19.35 -3.84
C MET A 1 -26.14 17.98 -3.68
N SER A 2 -25.26 17.57 -4.59
CA SER A 2 -24.30 16.48 -4.37
C SER A 2 -23.39 16.38 -5.59
N GLY A 3 -22.08 16.46 -5.41
CA GLY A 3 -21.15 16.17 -6.50
C GLY A 3 -19.75 16.75 -6.36
N TRP A 4 -19.31 17.18 -5.17
CA TRP A 4 -18.06 17.95 -5.01
C TRP A 4 -17.12 17.42 -3.91
N ASP A 5 -17.24 16.16 -3.46
CA ASP A 5 -16.31 15.62 -2.45
C ASP A 5 -15.21 14.70 -3.03
N ASN A 6 -15.46 13.94 -4.09
CA ASN A 6 -14.47 12.96 -4.60
C ASN A 6 -13.17 13.58 -5.17
N GLY A 7 -13.14 14.89 -5.44
CA GLY A 7 -11.98 15.57 -6.04
C GLY A 7 -10.93 16.05 -5.04
N ILE A 8 -11.31 16.27 -3.77
CA ILE A 8 -10.41 16.80 -2.74
C ILE A 8 -9.60 15.64 -2.11
N ASP A 9 -10.24 14.49 -1.92
CA ASP A 9 -9.62 13.31 -1.30
C ASP A 9 -8.47 12.72 -2.13
N ALA A 10 -8.64 12.66 -3.46
CA ALA A 10 -7.60 12.19 -4.37
C ALA A 10 -6.35 13.09 -4.32
N VAL A 11 -6.53 14.41 -4.20
CA VAL A 11 -5.42 15.38 -4.15
C VAL A 11 -4.64 15.27 -2.83
N SER A 12 -5.33 15.08 -1.70
CA SER A 12 -4.71 14.90 -0.39
C SER A 12 -3.96 13.58 -0.28
N ALA A 13 -4.50 12.48 -0.82
CA ALA A 13 -3.81 11.20 -0.87
C ALA A 13 -2.51 11.29 -1.71
N ILE A 14 -2.54 12.01 -2.83
CA ILE A 14 -1.35 12.29 -3.66
C ILE A 14 -0.31 13.12 -2.89
N ALA A 15 -0.72 14.10 -2.08
CA ALA A 15 0.18 14.90 -1.26
C ALA A 15 0.87 14.07 -0.16
N ALA A 16 0.12 13.21 0.53
CA ALA A 16 0.68 12.28 1.52
C ALA A 16 1.70 11.32 0.89
N ILE A 17 1.40 10.79 -0.31
CA ILE A 17 2.29 9.97 -1.13
C ILE A 17 3.64 10.67 -1.38
N ALA A 18 3.62 11.94 -1.79
CA ALA A 18 4.84 12.70 -2.07
C ALA A 18 5.72 12.89 -0.81
N SER A 19 5.10 13.11 0.35
CA SER A 19 5.80 13.32 1.62
C SER A 19 6.55 12.07 2.11
N ALA A 20 5.97 10.87 1.93
CA ALA A 20 6.58 9.62 2.34
C ALA A 20 7.83 9.29 1.52
N VAL A 21 7.79 9.54 0.22
CA VAL A 21 8.96 9.39 -0.67
C VAL A 21 10.06 10.35 -0.27
N ALA A 22 9.74 11.62 -0.04
CA ALA A 22 10.71 12.62 0.41
C ALA A 22 11.35 12.23 1.75
N THR A 23 10.57 11.71 2.69
CA THR A 23 11.04 11.26 4.00
C THR A 23 12.00 10.07 3.88
N TYR A 24 11.69 9.09 3.03
CA TYR A 24 12.61 7.98 2.75
C TYR A 24 13.94 8.44 2.16
N LEU A 25 13.91 9.35 1.18
CA LEU A 25 15.12 9.89 0.55
C LEU A 25 15.95 10.74 1.54
N ALA A 26 15.30 11.51 2.38
CA ALA A 26 15.94 12.29 3.44
C ALA A 26 16.58 11.38 4.51
N TRP A 27 15.90 10.30 4.91
CA TRP A 27 16.48 9.29 5.81
C TRP A 27 17.72 8.64 5.20
N ARG A 28 17.63 8.15 3.96
CA ARG A 28 18.75 7.50 3.26
C ARG A 28 19.99 8.41 3.21
N SER A 29 19.80 9.71 2.98
CA SER A 29 20.89 10.68 2.91
C SER A 29 21.47 11.04 4.30
N SER A 30 20.62 11.20 5.32
CA SER A 30 21.04 11.49 6.69
C SER A 30 21.88 10.36 7.28
N GLU A 31 21.49 9.11 7.03
CA GLU A 31 22.06 7.98 7.72
C GLU A 31 23.38 7.47 7.13
N ALA A 32 23.59 7.69 5.83
CA ALA A 32 24.90 7.50 5.20
C ALA A 32 26.02 8.30 5.90
N SER A 33 25.65 9.31 6.71
CA SER A 33 26.56 10.17 7.45
C SER A 33 26.92 9.67 8.85
N ARG A 34 26.29 8.61 9.40
CA ARG A 34 26.42 8.20 10.82
C ARG A 34 26.72 6.70 11.01
N ALA A 35 27.99 6.29 10.95
CA ALA A 35 28.38 4.89 11.08
C ALA A 35 28.65 4.44 12.54
N THR A 36 27.86 3.48 13.04
CA THR A 36 28.13 2.63 14.22
C THR A 36 27.58 1.24 13.92
N SER A 37 28.22 0.14 14.33
CA SER A 37 27.88 -1.23 13.85
C SER A 37 26.44 -1.69 14.19
N GLU A 38 25.92 -1.39 15.38
CA GLU A 38 24.53 -1.72 15.74
C GLU A 38 23.51 -0.91 14.91
N LYS A 39 23.81 0.38 14.70
CA LYS A 39 23.03 1.22 13.79
C LYS A 39 23.10 0.64 12.37
N ALA A 40 24.27 0.24 11.88
CA ALA A 40 24.41 -0.34 10.55
C ALA A 40 23.51 -1.58 10.32
N LEU A 41 23.35 -2.46 11.31
CA LEU A 41 22.44 -3.61 11.23
C LEU A 41 20.97 -3.18 11.19
N GLN A 42 20.56 -2.24 12.04
CA GLN A 42 19.20 -1.69 12.02
C GLN A 42 18.89 -0.99 10.68
N LEU A 43 19.88 -0.31 10.12
CA LEU A 43 19.77 0.39 8.84
C LEU A 43 19.69 -0.57 7.66
N GLN A 44 20.46 -1.65 7.69
CA GLN A 44 20.36 -2.71 6.70
C GLN A 44 18.99 -3.38 6.74
N GLY A 45 18.46 -3.69 7.93
CA GLY A 45 17.12 -4.25 8.09
C GLY A 45 16.03 -3.32 7.55
N LYS A 46 16.09 -2.02 7.88
CA LYS A 46 15.18 -1.00 7.33
C LYS A 46 15.29 -0.88 5.81
N GLN A 47 16.50 -0.79 5.28
CA GLN A 47 16.72 -0.66 3.84
C GLN A 47 16.19 -1.88 3.09
N TYR A 48 16.46 -3.09 3.61
CA TYR A 48 15.93 -4.33 3.06
C TYR A 48 14.40 -4.33 3.00
N LEU A 49 13.73 -3.83 4.05
CA LEU A 49 12.28 -3.70 4.05
C LEU A 49 11.80 -2.75 2.95
N TYR A 50 12.37 -1.54 2.85
CA TYR A 50 11.98 -0.57 1.81
C TYR A 50 12.14 -1.13 0.39
N GLU A 51 13.24 -1.82 0.10
CA GLU A 51 13.45 -2.46 -1.20
C GLU A 51 12.47 -3.62 -1.44
N THR A 52 12.13 -4.39 -0.39
CA THR A 52 11.11 -5.44 -0.46
C THR A 52 9.74 -4.85 -0.80
N LEU A 53 9.35 -3.76 -0.13
CA LEU A 53 8.10 -3.06 -0.39
C LEU A 53 8.05 -2.51 -1.81
N LYS A 54 9.14 -1.90 -2.28
CA LYS A 54 9.27 -1.40 -3.65
C LYS A 54 9.11 -2.53 -4.67
N ALA A 55 9.79 -3.66 -4.47
CA ALA A 55 9.70 -4.82 -5.37
C ALA A 55 8.31 -5.47 -5.37
N CYS A 56 7.58 -5.43 -4.25
CA CYS A 56 6.18 -5.84 -4.21
C CYS A 56 5.29 -4.89 -5.01
N ALA A 57 5.46 -3.58 -4.85
CA ALA A 57 4.72 -2.57 -5.59
C ALA A 57 4.99 -2.64 -7.10
N GLU A 58 6.25 -2.73 -7.52
CA GLU A 58 6.64 -2.86 -8.94
C GLU A 58 5.98 -4.09 -9.60
N ARG A 59 5.94 -5.22 -8.89
CA ARG A 59 5.26 -6.43 -9.37
C ARG A 59 3.75 -6.24 -9.44
N ALA A 60 3.11 -5.69 -8.41
CA ALA A 60 1.67 -5.42 -8.43
C ALA A 60 1.30 -4.48 -9.60
N ASN A 61 2.08 -3.41 -9.78
CA ASN A 61 1.91 -2.45 -10.87
C ASN A 61 2.05 -3.11 -12.24
N SER A 62 2.92 -4.11 -12.40
CA SER A 62 3.07 -4.79 -13.70
C SER A 62 1.81 -5.52 -14.16
N TYR A 63 0.98 -5.97 -13.21
CA TYR A 63 -0.29 -6.67 -13.49
C TYR A 63 -1.47 -5.71 -13.70
N SER A 64 -1.41 -4.50 -13.10
CA SER A 64 -2.43 -3.46 -13.28
C SER A 64 -2.16 -2.52 -14.46
N LYS A 65 -0.93 -2.42 -14.94
CA LYS A 65 -0.51 -1.41 -15.92
C LYS A 65 -1.37 -1.40 -17.18
N GLY A 66 -1.97 -0.26 -17.48
CA GLY A 66 -2.78 -0.06 -18.68
C GLY A 66 -4.11 -0.81 -18.69
N LYS A 67 -4.56 -1.32 -17.54
CA LYS A 67 -5.85 -2.02 -17.36
C LYS A 67 -6.59 -1.41 -16.17
N LYS A 68 -7.91 -1.23 -16.30
CA LYS A 68 -8.76 -0.96 -15.14
C LYS A 68 -9.07 -2.25 -14.39
N GLY A 69 -9.54 -2.17 -13.15
CA GLY A 69 -9.86 -3.34 -12.33
C GLY A 69 -10.86 -4.29 -12.99
N ALA A 70 -11.85 -3.73 -13.69
CA ALA A 70 -12.81 -4.49 -14.49
C ALA A 70 -12.18 -5.29 -15.65
N ASP A 71 -11.02 -4.84 -16.15
CA ASP A 71 -10.28 -5.50 -17.24
C ASP A 71 -9.24 -6.51 -16.73
N TRP A 72 -9.08 -6.65 -15.41
CA TRP A 72 -8.14 -7.61 -14.85
C TRP A 72 -8.62 -9.04 -15.10
N SER A 73 -7.69 -9.90 -15.53
CA SER A 73 -7.94 -11.34 -15.48
C SER A 73 -7.86 -11.83 -14.03
N PHE A 74 -8.43 -13.00 -13.74
CA PHE A 74 -8.27 -13.64 -12.43
C PHE A 74 -6.77 -13.81 -12.07
N HIS A 75 -5.92 -14.09 -13.08
CA HIS A 75 -4.48 -14.19 -12.89
C HIS A 75 -3.83 -12.86 -12.48
N ASP A 76 -4.24 -11.75 -13.11
CA ASP A 76 -3.75 -10.42 -12.76
C ASP A 76 -4.15 -10.09 -11.30
N ALA A 77 -5.45 -10.22 -11.00
CA ALA A 77 -6.01 -9.90 -9.70
C ALA A 77 -5.42 -10.75 -8.55
N ALA A 78 -5.25 -12.06 -8.76
CA ALA A 78 -4.63 -12.94 -7.78
C ALA A 78 -3.15 -12.59 -7.52
N ASN A 79 -2.39 -12.22 -8.55
CA ASN A 79 -1.00 -11.80 -8.36
C ASN A 79 -0.87 -10.43 -7.71
N ILE A 80 -1.79 -9.50 -7.99
CA ILE A 80 -1.90 -8.23 -7.30
C ILE A 80 -2.12 -8.49 -5.80
N VAL A 81 -3.16 -9.24 -5.43
CA VAL A 81 -3.45 -9.61 -4.02
C VAL A 81 -2.22 -10.24 -3.36
N ARG A 82 -1.56 -11.19 -4.04
CA ARG A 82 -0.36 -11.85 -3.50
C ARG A 82 0.76 -10.85 -3.19
N CYS A 83 1.05 -9.91 -4.09
CA CYS A 83 2.10 -8.92 -3.89
C CYS A 83 1.77 -7.95 -2.75
N LEU A 84 0.51 -7.49 -2.69
CA LEU A 84 0.01 -6.63 -1.62
C LEU A 84 0.05 -7.35 -0.25
N ASN A 85 -0.36 -8.61 -0.20
CA ASN A 85 -0.35 -9.42 1.03
C ASN A 85 1.09 -9.67 1.52
N MET A 86 2.05 -9.92 0.61
CA MET A 86 3.47 -10.00 0.97
C MET A 86 4.01 -8.70 1.57
N ALA A 87 3.61 -7.54 1.03
CA ALA A 87 3.98 -6.24 1.58
C ALA A 87 3.39 -6.04 2.99
N MET A 88 2.10 -6.31 3.16
CA MET A 88 1.43 -6.28 4.46
C MET A 88 2.15 -7.16 5.49
N GLY A 89 2.42 -8.43 5.16
CA GLY A 89 3.14 -9.34 6.05
C GLY A 89 4.55 -8.88 6.40
N SER A 90 5.25 -8.26 5.44
CA SER A 90 6.60 -7.70 5.68
C SER A 90 6.57 -6.52 6.65
N ILE A 91 5.56 -5.65 6.55
CA ILE A 91 5.38 -4.53 7.48
C ILE A 91 5.02 -5.06 8.85
N ILE A 92 4.05 -5.97 8.97
CA ILE A 92 3.63 -6.56 10.25
C ILE A 92 4.82 -7.23 10.96
N ASN A 93 5.57 -8.07 10.25
CA ASN A 93 6.72 -8.79 10.80
C ASN A 93 7.87 -7.84 11.22
N TYR A 94 8.01 -6.69 10.56
CA TYR A 94 8.99 -5.69 10.95
C TYR A 94 8.51 -4.84 12.14
N SER A 95 7.21 -4.60 12.25
CA SER A 95 6.57 -3.75 13.26
C SER A 95 6.30 -4.46 14.60
N ASP A 96 7.04 -5.52 14.92
CA ASP A 96 6.77 -6.49 16.00
C ASP A 96 6.84 -5.94 17.45
N THR A 97 6.69 -4.63 17.66
CA THR A 97 6.49 -4.00 18.98
C THR A 97 6.05 -2.54 18.84
N ASN A 98 4.75 -2.26 19.02
CA ASN A 98 4.13 -0.98 19.43
C ASN A 98 4.52 0.35 18.74
N ASN A 99 5.30 0.36 17.66
CA ASN A 99 5.65 1.60 16.94
C ASN A 99 4.67 1.85 15.78
N GLN A 100 3.48 2.34 16.16
CA GLN A 100 2.40 2.68 15.22
C GLN A 100 2.84 3.73 14.18
N ASP A 101 3.71 4.67 14.55
CA ASP A 101 4.24 5.70 13.64
C ASP A 101 5.14 5.12 12.55
N ALA A 102 6.03 4.18 12.92
CA ALA A 102 6.85 3.48 11.95
C ALA A 102 6.00 2.66 10.97
N MET A 103 4.95 2.03 11.47
CA MET A 103 3.99 1.31 10.63
C MET A 103 3.23 2.25 9.69
N LYS A 104 2.77 3.42 10.17
CA LYS A 104 2.11 4.46 9.35
C LYS A 104 3.02 4.92 8.21
N GLY A 105 4.29 5.22 8.51
CA GLY A 105 5.27 5.63 7.50
C GLY A 105 5.57 4.55 6.45
N LEU A 106 5.62 3.27 6.85
CA LEU A 106 5.82 2.15 5.93
C LEU A 106 4.61 1.91 5.02
N LYS A 107 3.39 2.05 5.56
CA LYS A 107 2.15 1.98 4.78
C LYS A 107 2.11 3.09 3.72
N GLN A 108 2.36 4.34 4.12
CA GLN A 108 2.39 5.48 3.21
C GLN A 108 3.49 5.34 2.15
N PHE A 109 4.68 4.88 2.54
CA PHE A 109 5.74 4.58 1.58
C PHE A 109 5.29 3.52 0.56
N PHE A 110 4.71 2.40 1.00
CA PHE A 110 4.27 1.37 0.05
C PHE A 110 3.22 1.89 -0.94
N ILE A 111 2.21 2.62 -0.44
CA ILE A 111 1.17 3.24 -1.26
C ILE A 111 1.77 4.19 -2.30
N SER A 112 2.79 4.97 -1.92
CA SER A 112 3.50 5.89 -2.84
C SER A 112 4.19 5.21 -4.03
N GLN A 113 4.42 3.90 -3.95
CA GLN A 113 5.04 3.13 -5.02
C GLN A 113 4.02 2.49 -5.97
N LEU A 114 2.72 2.56 -5.67
CA LEU A 114 1.66 2.01 -6.52
C LEU A 114 1.40 2.93 -7.72
N ASN A 115 1.06 2.35 -8.87
CA ASN A 115 0.57 3.13 -10.00
C ASN A 115 -0.85 3.62 -9.76
N MET A 116 -1.24 4.64 -10.50
CA MET A 116 -2.55 5.30 -10.35
C MET A 116 -3.70 4.31 -10.57
N GLU A 117 -3.57 3.40 -11.54
CA GLU A 117 -4.61 2.40 -11.83
C GLU A 117 -4.85 1.47 -10.64
N LEU A 118 -3.79 0.92 -10.02
CA LEU A 118 -3.95 0.06 -8.86
C LEU A 118 -4.40 0.83 -7.62
N PHE A 119 -3.89 2.06 -7.45
CA PHE A 119 -4.27 2.91 -6.34
C PHE A 119 -5.76 3.25 -6.36
N GLU A 120 -6.31 3.63 -7.52
CA GLU A 120 -7.73 3.91 -7.68
C GLU A 120 -8.59 2.69 -7.35
N GLU A 121 -8.26 1.53 -7.90
CA GLU A 121 -9.02 0.28 -7.68
C GLU A 121 -9.02 -0.15 -6.20
N LEU A 122 -7.91 0.04 -5.48
CA LEU A 122 -7.86 -0.25 -4.05
C LEU A 122 -8.74 0.68 -3.20
N ASN A 123 -9.09 1.87 -3.72
CA ASN A 123 -9.99 2.82 -3.05
C ASN A 123 -11.47 2.61 -3.42
N TYR A 124 -11.81 1.69 -4.33
CA TYR A 124 -13.22 1.48 -4.70
C TYR A 124 -14.00 0.52 -3.78
N GLU A 125 -13.39 -0.01 -2.70
CA GLU A 125 -13.99 -0.94 -1.70
C GLU A 125 -14.56 -2.27 -2.24
N VAL A 126 -14.81 -2.36 -3.54
CA VAL A 126 -15.29 -3.54 -4.26
C VAL A 126 -14.08 -4.38 -4.67
N GLY A 127 -14.17 -5.70 -4.48
CA GLY A 127 -13.14 -6.62 -4.97
C GLY A 127 -13.11 -6.64 -6.50
N PRO A 128 -11.94 -6.89 -7.13
CA PRO A 128 -11.82 -7.04 -8.57
C PRO A 128 -12.92 -7.92 -9.16
N ASP A 129 -13.62 -7.43 -10.20
CA ASP A 129 -14.70 -8.15 -10.90
C ASP A 129 -14.24 -9.54 -11.36
N ALA A 130 -12.95 -9.67 -11.68
CA ALA A 130 -12.25 -10.91 -11.99
C ALA A 130 -12.48 -12.05 -10.99
N PHE A 131 -12.75 -11.74 -9.71
CA PHE A 131 -13.04 -12.74 -8.69
C PHE A 131 -14.44 -13.36 -8.84
N PHE A 132 -15.37 -12.66 -9.50
CA PHE A 132 -16.78 -13.06 -9.58
C PHE A 132 -17.20 -13.56 -10.97
N HIS A 133 -16.28 -13.58 -11.95
CA HIS A 133 -16.55 -14.03 -13.33
C HIS A 133 -16.66 -15.56 -13.52
N GLY A 134 -16.47 -16.38 -12.48
CA GLY A 134 -16.63 -17.84 -12.55
C GLY A 134 -18.04 -18.31 -12.15
N GLU A 135 -18.54 -19.39 -12.78
CA GLU A 135 -19.85 -19.98 -12.45
C GLU A 135 -19.96 -20.54 -11.01
N GLU A 136 -18.83 -20.83 -10.36
CA GLU A 136 -18.78 -21.26 -8.96
C GLU A 136 -17.72 -20.48 -8.16
N LEU A 137 -18.13 -19.92 -7.02
CA LEU A 137 -17.22 -19.39 -6.01
C LEU A 137 -16.44 -20.54 -5.38
N THR A 138 -15.18 -20.70 -5.79
CA THR A 138 -14.29 -21.69 -5.18
C THR A 138 -13.77 -21.19 -3.82
N SER A 139 -13.35 -22.12 -2.95
CA SER A 139 -12.67 -21.76 -1.70
C SER A 139 -11.43 -20.88 -1.96
N MET A 140 -10.71 -21.12 -3.05
CA MET A 140 -9.55 -20.33 -3.45
C MET A 140 -9.93 -18.87 -3.77
N THR A 141 -11.03 -18.66 -4.48
CA THR A 141 -11.56 -17.31 -4.77
C THR A 141 -11.96 -16.59 -3.49
N SER A 142 -12.61 -17.30 -2.56
CA SER A 142 -13.01 -16.76 -1.25
C SER A 142 -11.79 -16.35 -0.39
N ASP A 143 -10.72 -17.15 -0.41
CA ASP A 143 -9.49 -16.86 0.31
C ASP A 143 -8.79 -15.62 -0.25
N ILE A 144 -8.71 -15.50 -1.57
CA ILE A 144 -8.10 -14.35 -2.25
C ILE A 144 -8.91 -13.07 -1.98
N TYR A 145 -10.24 -13.15 -2.02
CA TYR A 145 -11.11 -12.01 -1.72
C TYR A 145 -10.98 -11.58 -0.25
N SER A 146 -10.90 -12.53 0.69
CA SER A 146 -10.69 -12.23 2.10
C SER A 146 -9.33 -11.54 2.34
N GLN A 147 -8.28 -11.96 1.62
CA GLN A 147 -6.99 -11.28 1.65
C GLN A 147 -7.08 -9.86 1.11
N TRP A 148 -7.82 -9.64 0.01
CA TRP A 148 -8.06 -8.31 -0.54
C TRP A 148 -8.68 -7.36 0.49
N LEU A 149 -9.74 -7.79 1.18
CA LEU A 149 -10.38 -7.00 2.23
C LEU A 149 -9.43 -6.67 3.38
N ASN A 150 -8.63 -7.66 3.82
CA ASN A 150 -7.63 -7.45 4.87
C ASN A 150 -6.55 -6.45 4.44
N ILE A 151 -6.14 -6.46 3.17
CA ILE A 151 -5.17 -5.51 2.61
C ILE A 151 -5.73 -4.08 2.64
N ILE A 152 -6.95 -3.88 2.14
CA ILE A 152 -7.60 -2.55 2.14
C ILE A 152 -7.67 -2.01 3.57
N SER A 153 -8.16 -2.83 4.50
CA SER A 153 -8.24 -2.48 5.92
C SER A 153 -6.87 -2.17 6.52
N PHE A 154 -5.86 -2.99 6.25
CA PHE A 154 -4.52 -2.78 6.80
C PHE A 154 -3.89 -1.48 6.31
N PHE A 155 -3.96 -1.18 5.01
CA PHE A 155 -3.34 0.03 4.47
C PHE A 155 -4.14 1.30 4.77
N ASN A 156 -5.27 1.21 5.49
CA ASN A 156 -6.19 2.32 5.76
C ASN A 156 -6.59 3.07 4.48
N LEU A 157 -6.71 2.34 3.37
CA LEU A 157 -7.20 2.92 2.13
C LEU A 157 -8.68 3.24 2.35
N MET A 158 -9.06 4.51 2.18
CA MET A 158 -10.33 5.13 2.59
C MET A 158 -10.61 5.39 4.09
N ILE A 159 -9.65 5.30 5.01
CA ILE A 159 -9.89 5.76 6.40
C ILE A 159 -9.30 7.16 6.58
N VAL A 160 -10.15 8.19 6.44
CA VAL A 160 -9.94 9.49 7.08
C VAL A 160 -9.78 9.21 8.57
N THR A 161 -8.57 9.37 9.09
CA THR A 161 -8.37 9.33 10.54
C THR A 161 -8.71 10.70 11.11
N ASP A 162 -9.20 10.77 12.36
CA ASP A 162 -9.50 12.07 13.00
C ASP A 162 -8.27 13.01 13.00
N ASP A 163 -7.05 12.45 12.94
CA ASP A 163 -5.79 13.16 12.73
C ASP A 163 -5.73 13.93 11.38
N ASP A 164 -6.39 13.44 10.34
CA ASP A 164 -6.47 14.07 9.01
C ASP A 164 -7.51 15.19 8.95
N LEU A 165 -8.42 15.24 9.95
CA LEU A 165 -9.44 16.28 10.16
C LEU A 165 -9.01 17.33 11.21
N ALA A 166 -7.84 17.15 11.84
CA ALA A 166 -7.31 18.12 12.78
C ALA A 166 -6.81 19.35 12.00
N ASP A 167 -7.69 20.33 11.81
CA ASP A 167 -7.31 21.69 11.45
C ASP A 167 -6.23 22.14 12.45
N GLU A 168 -5.03 22.46 11.95
CA GLU A 168 -3.99 23.11 12.74
C GLU A 168 -4.54 24.46 13.24
N THR A 169 -5.02 24.49 14.48
CA THR A 169 -5.37 25.73 15.21
C THR A 169 -4.13 26.45 15.71
#